data_AF-A0A9D1JY31-F1
#
_entry.id   AF-A0A9D1JY31-F1
#
_cell.length_a   1.000
_cell.length_b   1.000
_cell.length_c   1.000
_cell.angle_alpha   90.00
_cell.angle_beta   90.00
_cell.angle_gamma   90.00
#
_symmetry.space_group_name_H-M   'P 1'
#
loop_
_entity.id
_entity.type
_entity.pdbx_description
1 polymer ?
#
loop_
_entity_poly.entity_id
_entity_poly.type
_entity_poly.pdbx_seq_one_letter_code
_entity_poly.pdbx_strand_id
1 'polypeptide(L)'
;MSENFYSTQNYIPQSYSQGGDYDFINTVRSSGTQREQLKKVAKEFEAILVSKMLTQMDKTVDRENSMFGESKYMDNFKSIFFNQIGRDVANSPTSNIGFAKQLYAQMEKSVPLEAGDITEHTTDMAG
;
A
#
# COMPACT_ATOMS: atom_id res chain seq x y z
N MET A 1 -28.98 18.51 -17.31
CA MET A 1 -29.04 17.18 -16.66
C MET A 1 -27.61 16.81 -16.33
N SER A 2 -27.24 16.79 -15.05
CA SER A 2 -25.88 16.46 -14.59
C SER A 2 -25.74 14.95 -14.42
N GLU A 3 -24.83 14.34 -15.17
CA GLU A 3 -24.48 12.93 -15.03
C GLU A 3 -23.76 12.69 -13.69
N ASN A 4 -24.24 11.71 -12.93
CA ASN A 4 -23.65 11.28 -11.66
C ASN A 4 -22.38 10.46 -11.94
N PHE A 5 -21.22 11.10 -11.90
CA PHE A 5 -19.89 10.47 -12.08
C PHE A 5 -19.39 9.63 -10.89
N TYR A 6 -20.25 9.31 -9.91
CA TYR A 6 -19.89 8.54 -8.72
C TYR A 6 -20.50 7.13 -8.69
N SER A 7 -20.48 6.40 -9.81
CA SER A 7 -20.58 4.94 -9.74
C SER A 7 -19.16 4.36 -9.62
N THR A 8 -18.61 4.30 -8.42
CA THR A 8 -17.43 3.47 -8.16
C THR A 8 -17.85 2.01 -8.26
N GLN A 9 -17.73 1.42 -9.44
CA GLN A 9 -17.73 -0.02 -9.60
C GLN A 9 -16.55 -0.55 -8.79
N ASN A 10 -16.87 -1.25 -7.70
CA ASN A 10 -15.90 -1.90 -6.82
C ASN A 10 -15.12 -2.93 -7.65
N TYR A 11 -13.95 -2.54 -8.13
CA TYR A 11 -13.01 -3.47 -8.74
C TYR A 11 -12.44 -4.35 -7.63
N ILE A 12 -12.94 -5.57 -7.52
CA ILE A 12 -12.42 -6.60 -6.60
C ILE A 12 -11.24 -7.28 -7.32
N PRO A 13 -9.98 -7.07 -6.88
CA PRO A 13 -8.84 -7.77 -7.46
C PRO A 13 -8.89 -9.25 -7.07
N GLN A 14 -8.64 -10.13 -8.04
CA GLN A 14 -8.65 -11.59 -7.86
C GLN A 14 -7.55 -12.07 -6.91
N SER A 15 -8.01 -12.62 -5.78
CA SER A 15 -7.44 -13.67 -4.92
C SER A 15 -5.96 -13.56 -4.50
N TYR A 16 -5.75 -12.87 -3.37
CA TYR A 16 -4.80 -13.27 -2.32
C TYR A 16 -5.58 -13.25 -0.99
N SER A 17 -5.47 -14.31 -0.18
CA SER A 17 -6.04 -14.47 1.18
C SER A 17 -7.14 -13.46 1.62
N GLN A 18 -8.40 -13.77 1.30
CA GLN A 18 -9.62 -12.94 1.50
C GLN A 18 -9.96 -12.52 2.95
N GLY A 19 -9.10 -12.78 3.96
CA GLY A 19 -9.34 -12.36 5.34
C GLY A 19 -8.65 -11.04 5.72
N GLY A 20 -7.37 -10.87 5.34
CA GLY A 20 -6.53 -9.78 5.86
C GLY A 20 -6.81 -8.41 5.24
N ASP A 21 -7.26 -8.36 3.99
CA ASP A 21 -7.46 -7.09 3.28
C ASP A 21 -8.68 -6.33 3.80
N TYR A 22 -9.76 -7.03 4.19
CA TYR A 22 -10.92 -6.39 4.83
C TYR A 22 -10.56 -5.80 6.19
N ASP A 23 -9.74 -6.51 6.97
CA ASP A 23 -9.26 -6.03 8.27
C ASP A 23 -8.37 -4.79 8.12
N PHE A 24 -7.53 -4.75 7.08
CA PHE A 24 -6.74 -3.57 6.76
C PHE A 24 -7.62 -2.37 6.38
N ILE A 25 -8.58 -2.54 5.47
CA ILE A 25 -9.48 -1.45 5.05
C ILE A 25 -10.30 -0.92 6.23
N ASN A 26 -10.78 -1.80 7.10
CA ASN A 26 -11.47 -1.40 8.32
C ASN A 26 -10.55 -0.62 9.27
N THR A 27 -9.30 -1.08 9.44
CA THR A 27 -8.26 -0.41 10.24
C THR A 27 -7.84 0.96 9.69
N VAL A 28 -7.84 1.10 8.36
CA VAL A 28 -7.62 2.39 7.70
C VAL A 28 -8.83 3.29 7.93
N ARG A 29 -10.05 2.81 7.65
CA ARG A 29 -11.26 3.63 7.81
C ARG A 29 -11.50 4.05 9.27
N SER A 30 -11.10 3.23 10.23
CA SER A 30 -11.17 3.56 11.66
C SER A 30 -10.00 4.42 12.15
N SER A 31 -9.04 4.76 11.28
CA SER A 31 -7.92 5.63 11.65
C SER A 31 -8.27 7.10 11.54
N GLY A 32 -7.68 7.91 12.41
CA GLY A 32 -8.12 9.26 12.75
C GLY A 32 -8.40 10.17 11.57
N THR A 33 -7.38 10.92 11.12
CA THR A 33 -7.55 11.93 10.08
C THR A 33 -7.43 11.34 8.67
N GLN A 34 -7.97 12.05 7.68
CA GLN A 34 -7.79 11.68 6.27
C GLN A 34 -6.29 11.61 5.87
N ARG A 35 -5.41 12.41 6.50
CA ARG A 35 -3.96 12.31 6.26
C ARG A 35 -3.36 11.03 6.82
N GLU A 36 -3.80 10.60 8.00
CA GLU A 36 -3.37 9.32 8.57
C GLU A 36 -3.84 8.14 7.72
N GLN A 37 -5.06 8.22 7.20
CA GLN A 37 -5.61 7.25 6.26
C GLN A 37 -4.77 7.20 4.98
N LEU A 38 -4.47 8.35 4.38
CA LEU A 38 -3.62 8.46 3.19
C LEU A 38 -2.23 7.88 3.45
N LYS A 39 -1.62 8.17 4.61
CA LYS A 39 -0.31 7.61 4.99
C LYS A 39 -0.34 6.09 5.08
N LYS A 40 -1.39 5.51 5.66
CA LYS A 40 -1.55 4.05 5.75
C LYS A 40 -1.77 3.41 4.38
N VAL A 41 -2.61 4.00 3.54
CA VAL A 41 -2.85 3.51 2.18
C VAL A 41 -1.60 3.60 1.32
N ALA A 42 -0.84 4.70 1.42
CA ALA A 42 0.39 4.88 0.66
C ALA A 42 1.45 3.83 1.03
N LYS A 43 1.55 3.46 2.31
CA LYS A 43 2.40 2.35 2.77
C LYS A 43 1.96 1.00 2.25
N GLU A 44 0.66 0.69 2.30
CA GLU A 44 0.15 -0.59 1.79
C GLU A 44 0.33 -0.68 0.26
N PHE A 45 0.18 0.42 -0.45
CA PHE A 45 0.49 0.48 -1.89
C PHE A 45 1.95 0.11 -2.16
N GLU A 46 2.91 0.69 -1.42
CA GLU A 46 4.33 0.33 -1.57
C GLU A 46 4.58 -1.14 -1.26
N ALA A 47 3.93 -1.69 -0.23
CA ALA A 47 4.05 -3.12 0.09
C ALA A 47 3.59 -4.00 -1.07
N ILE A 48 2.42 -3.71 -1.64
CA ILE A 48 1.88 -4.44 -2.80
C ILE A 48 2.81 -4.30 -4.01
N LEU A 49 3.31 -3.08 -4.28
CA LEU A 49 4.20 -2.81 -5.39
C LEU A 49 5.49 -3.64 -5.29
N VAL A 50 6.14 -3.63 -4.12
CA VAL A 50 7.36 -4.41 -3.85
C VAL A 50 7.10 -5.90 -4.06
N SER A 51 6.01 -6.44 -3.50
CA SER A 51 5.65 -7.85 -3.67
C SER A 51 5.43 -8.22 -5.14
N LYS A 52 4.81 -7.33 -5.93
CA LYS A 52 4.66 -7.53 -7.38
C LYS A 52 6.01 -7.47 -8.10
N MET A 53 6.91 -6.56 -7.73
CA MET A 53 8.26 -6.51 -8.29
C MET A 53 9.02 -7.81 -8.03
N LEU A 54 9.04 -8.29 -6.78
CA LEU A 54 9.67 -9.56 -6.42
C LEU A 54 9.07 -10.75 -7.18
N THR A 55 7.75 -10.77 -7.34
CA THR A 55 7.05 -11.80 -8.13
C THR A 55 7.49 -11.78 -9.60
N GLN A 56 7.69 -10.60 -10.20
CA GLN A 56 8.17 -10.52 -11.59
C GLN A 56 9.65 -10.91 -11.69
N MET A 57 10.48 -10.53 -10.72
CA MET A 57 11.89 -10.95 -10.66
C MET A 57 12.05 -12.46 -10.51
N ASP A 58 11.19 -13.13 -9.74
CA ASP A 58 11.21 -14.60 -9.61
C ASP A 58 10.97 -15.32 -10.95
N LYS A 59 10.24 -14.70 -11.89
CA LYS A 59 10.03 -15.26 -13.24
C LYS A 59 11.24 -15.12 -14.15
N THR A 60 12.17 -14.21 -13.85
CA THR A 60 13.40 -14.05 -14.63
C THR A 60 14.54 -14.93 -14.12
N VAL A 61 14.33 -15.65 -13.01
CA VAL A 61 15.30 -16.62 -12.50
C VAL A 61 15.31 -17.84 -13.42
N ASP A 62 16.49 -18.17 -13.94
CA ASP A 62 16.71 -19.39 -14.73
C ASP A 62 16.50 -20.64 -13.85
N ARG A 63 15.68 -21.57 -14.34
CA ARG A 63 15.29 -22.79 -13.63
C ARG A 63 15.76 -24.06 -14.31
N GLU A 64 16.38 -23.97 -15.50
CA GLU A 64 16.80 -25.16 -16.26
C GLU A 64 17.80 -26.05 -15.49
N ASN A 65 18.56 -25.46 -14.55
CA ASN A 65 19.51 -26.18 -13.68
C ASN A 65 19.19 -26.03 -12.18
N SER A 66 17.97 -25.64 -11.81
CA SER A 66 17.66 -25.40 -10.40
C SER A 66 17.49 -26.71 -9.63
N MET A 67 18.14 -26.82 -8.47
CA MET A 67 17.97 -27.96 -7.54
C MET A 67 16.56 -28.03 -6.92
N PHE A 68 15.76 -26.98 -7.09
CA PHE A 68 14.39 -26.90 -6.59
C PHE A 68 13.41 -27.21 -7.73
N GLY A 69 12.71 -28.34 -7.63
CA GLY A 69 11.65 -28.69 -8.57
C GLY A 69 10.49 -27.69 -8.53
N GLU A 70 9.90 -27.40 -9.69
CA GLU A 70 8.68 -26.60 -9.75
C GLU A 70 7.54 -27.32 -9.02
N SER A 71 6.95 -26.66 -8.03
CA SER A 71 5.78 -27.19 -7.33
C SER A 71 4.82 -26.08 -6.96
N LYS A 72 3.51 -26.36 -7.05
CA LYS A 72 2.46 -25.44 -6.61
C LYS A 72 2.61 -25.06 -5.13
N TYR A 73 3.19 -25.93 -4.33
CA TYR A 73 3.53 -25.63 -2.93
C TYR A 73 4.59 -24.53 -2.83
N MET A 74 5.66 -24.64 -3.62
CA MET A 74 6.72 -23.63 -3.67
C MET A 74 6.20 -22.28 -4.17
N ASP A 75 5.33 -22.28 -5.19
CA ASP A 75 4.73 -21.04 -5.71
C ASP A 75 3.87 -20.33 -4.66
N ASN A 76 3.05 -21.10 -3.94
CA ASN A 76 2.25 -20.55 -2.83
C ASN A 76 3.15 -20.01 -1.70
N PHE A 77 4.17 -20.76 -1.30
CA PHE A 77 5.12 -20.32 -0.28
C PHE A 77 5.83 -19.03 -0.69
N LYS A 78 6.37 -18.96 -1.91
CA LYS A 78 7.00 -17.76 -2.46
C LYS A 78 6.05 -16.57 -2.44
N SER A 79 4.78 -16.77 -2.80
CA SER A 79 3.79 -15.69 -2.80
C SER A 79 3.57 -15.11 -1.39
N ILE A 80 3.47 -15.95 -0.37
CA ILE A 80 3.33 -15.53 1.03
C ILE A 80 4.60 -14.80 1.48
N PHE A 81 5.76 -15.36 1.14
CA PHE A 81 7.05 -14.79 1.50
C PHE A 81 7.30 -13.41 0.86
N PHE A 82 7.01 -13.25 -0.44
CA PHE A 82 7.14 -11.96 -1.13
C PHE A 82 6.14 -10.92 -0.61
N ASN A 83 4.94 -11.34 -0.22
CA ASN A 83 3.97 -10.46 0.45
C ASN A 83 4.51 -9.96 1.80
N GLN A 84 5.14 -10.84 2.59
CA GLN A 84 5.76 -10.44 3.85
C GLN A 84 6.94 -9.49 3.62
N ILE A 85 7.84 -9.79 2.69
CA ILE A 85 8.97 -8.89 2.36
C ILE A 85 8.45 -7.52 1.92
N GLY A 86 7.40 -7.47 1.10
CA GLY A 86 6.79 -6.20 0.70
C GLY A 86 6.32 -5.37 1.89
N ARG A 87 5.63 -6.00 2.85
CA ARG A 87 5.21 -5.36 4.10
C ARG A 87 6.39 -4.90 4.95
N ASP A 88 7.44 -5.72 5.06
CA ASP A 88 8.64 -5.38 5.85
C ASP A 88 9.39 -4.20 5.24
N VAL A 89 9.55 -4.19 3.91
CA VAL A 89 10.18 -3.09 3.15
C VAL A 89 9.39 -1.80 3.33
N ALA A 90 8.08 -1.81 3.14
CA ALA A 90 7.24 -0.60 3.25
C ALA A 90 7.17 -0.04 4.69
N ASN A 91 7.34 -0.90 5.70
CA ASN A 91 7.37 -0.47 7.10
C ASN A 91 8.77 -0.15 7.63
N SER A 92 9.82 -0.55 6.92
CA SER A 92 11.20 -0.30 7.33
C SER A 92 11.52 1.20 7.25
N PRO A 93 12.16 1.80 8.28
CA PRO A 93 12.59 3.19 8.22
C PRO A 93 13.77 3.41 7.26
N THR A 94 14.56 2.38 6.96
CA THR A 94 15.82 2.48 6.22
C THR A 94 15.86 1.67 4.93
N SER A 95 14.92 0.73 4.76
CA SER A 95 14.87 -0.19 3.61
C SER A 95 13.63 0.01 2.74
N ASN A 96 12.78 1.00 3.04
CA ASN A 96 11.69 1.38 2.14
C ASN A 96 12.26 1.97 0.84
N ILE A 97 11.50 1.83 -0.25
CA ILE A 97 11.91 2.32 -1.57
C ILE A 97 11.59 3.82 -1.70
N GLY A 98 10.62 4.31 -0.92
CA GLY A 98 10.24 5.71 -0.83
C GLY A 98 9.01 6.08 -1.67
N PHE A 99 8.38 5.12 -2.33
CA PHE A 99 7.16 5.37 -3.12
C PHE A 99 6.00 5.78 -2.23
N ALA A 100 5.86 5.19 -1.04
CA ALA A 100 4.85 5.61 -0.08
C ALA A 100 5.01 7.08 0.32
N LYS A 101 6.26 7.53 0.53
CA LYS A 101 6.57 8.92 0.89
C LYS A 101 6.25 9.88 -0.25
N GLN A 102 6.64 9.52 -1.48
CA GLN A 102 6.36 10.35 -2.67
C GLN A 102 4.86 10.47 -2.93
N LEU A 103 4.13 9.35 -2.87
CA LEU A 103 2.69 9.32 -3.06
C LEU A 103 1.98 10.17 -1.99
N TYR A 104 2.35 10.00 -0.72
CA TYR A 104 1.81 10.79 0.38
C TYR A 104 2.06 12.29 0.17
N ALA A 105 3.30 12.71 -0.12
CA ALA A 105 3.65 14.11 -0.31
C ALA A 105 2.95 14.78 -1.50
N GLN A 106 2.62 14.00 -2.55
CA GLN A 106 1.86 14.49 -3.68
C GLN A 106 0.37 14.64 -3.35
N MET A 107 -0.19 13.66 -2.63
CA MET A 107 -1.62 13.58 -2.35
C MET A 107 -2.07 14.35 -1.12
N GLU A 108 -1.20 14.58 -0.13
CA GLU A 108 -1.57 15.31 1.09
C GLU A 108 -2.05 16.74 0.80
N LYS A 109 -1.57 17.33 -0.31
CA LYS A 109 -1.94 18.66 -0.79
C LYS A 109 -3.41 18.77 -1.19
N SER A 110 -4.04 17.66 -1.54
CA SER A 110 -5.46 17.58 -1.91
C SER A 110 -6.35 17.08 -0.77
N VAL A 111 -5.77 16.73 0.39
CA VAL A 111 -6.55 16.29 1.54
C VAL A 111 -7.13 17.53 2.23
N PRO A 112 -8.46 17.59 2.45
CA PRO A 112 -9.09 18.70 3.17
C PRO A 112 -8.43 18.96 4.53
N LEU A 113 -8.35 20.23 4.91
CA LEU A 113 -7.90 20.61 6.26
C LEU A 113 -8.94 20.14 7.28
N GLU A 114 -8.49 19.41 8.29
CA GLU A 114 -9.32 18.97 9.41
C GLU A 114 -9.22 19.98 10.57
N ALA A 115 -10.18 19.97 11.50
CA ALA A 115 -10.24 20.93 12.61
C ALA A 115 -9.00 20.96 13.52
N GLY A 116 -8.13 19.94 13.47
CA GLY A 116 -6.84 19.92 14.16
C GLY A 116 -5.70 20.66 13.43
N ASP A 117 -5.86 20.96 12.15
CA ASP A 117 -4.82 21.60 11.33
C ASP A 117 -4.83 23.13 11.43
N ILE A 118 -5.99 23.70 11.78
CA ILE A 118 -6.21 25.15 11.87
C ILE A 118 -5.53 25.80 13.08
N THR A 119 -5.15 25.04 14.11
CA THR A 119 -4.45 25.57 15.30
C THR A 119 -2.95 25.75 15.11
N GLU A 120 -2.34 25.04 14.14
CA GLU A 120 -0.91 25.18 13.84
C GLU A 120 -0.65 26.44 13.01
N HIS A 121 -1.53 26.75 12.06
CA HIS A 121 -1.32 27.81 11.08
C HIS A 121 -1.53 29.24 11.61
N THR A 122 -2.16 29.41 12.78
CA THR A 122 -2.40 30.74 13.40
C THR A 122 -1.27 31.20 14.32
N THR A 123 -0.36 30.31 14.72
CA THR A 123 0.75 30.67 15.62
C THR A 123 1.89 31.37 14.87
N ASP A 124 2.05 31.08 13.57
CA ASP A 124 3.09 31.66 12.71
C ASP A 124 2.76 33.07 12.18
N MET A 125 1.57 33.60 12.48
CA MET A 125 1.18 34.98 12.11
C MET A 125 1.24 35.96 13.30
N ALA A 126 1.73 35.51 14.46
CA ALA A 126 1.84 36.32 15.68
C ALA A 126 3.30 36.64 16.11
N GLY A 127 4.28 36.39 15.23
CA GLY A 127 5.72 36.64 15.47
C GLY A 127 6.31 37.65 14.53
#